data_AF-A0A962WH10-F1
#
_entry.id   AF-A0A962WH10-F1
#
_cell.length_a   1.000
_cell.length_b   1.000
_cell.length_c   1.000
_cell.angle_alpha   90.00
_cell.angle_beta   90.00
_cell.angle_gamma   90.00
#
_symmetry.space_group_name_H-M   'P 1'
#
loop_
_entity.id
_entity.type
_entity.pdbx_description
1 polymer ?
#
loop_
_entity_poly.entity_id
_entity_poly.type
_entity_poly.pdbx_seq_one_letter_code
_entity_poly.pdbx_strand_id
1 'polypeptide(L)'
;ARLEDELDAISRGELDWVPLMKDFWRPFKERVDEKDANVSRRDVAKARELGIDPKSGRIVSVRMGRYGPFVQMGMAEDEEKPKFASLRPGQSMHEITLEEALSLFNLPRDLGETALGEPMMVAIGRFGPYVKFGSKYASLGKEDDPYTISRERALELVEAKRKADAEREIQIFEDAGIKVLNGRYGPYVTDGKKNAKVPKERDPKSLTLEECQTILKEAPAKGARRGGARKSATGRTTSRKAS
;
A
#
# COMPACT_ATOMS: atom_id res chain seq x y z
N ALA A 1 14.96 30.82 -19.64
CA ALA A 1 15.33 32.09 -20.33
C ALA A 1 14.64 33.28 -19.65
N ARG A 2 13.49 33.82 -20.10
CA ARG A 2 12.95 35.10 -19.54
C ARG A 2 12.76 35.16 -18.02
N LEU A 3 12.22 34.11 -17.38
CA LEU A 3 11.98 34.12 -15.94
C LEU A 3 13.27 34.09 -15.11
N GLU A 4 14.33 33.45 -15.61
CA GLU A 4 15.62 33.38 -14.90
C GLU A 4 16.33 34.74 -14.91
N ASP A 5 16.30 35.43 -16.05
CA ASP A 5 16.88 36.78 -16.20
C ASP A 5 16.20 37.80 -15.28
N GLU A 6 14.87 37.68 -15.10
CA GLU A 6 14.08 38.55 -14.23
C GLU A 6 14.28 38.24 -12.73
N LEU A 7 14.49 36.97 -12.38
CA LEU A 7 14.83 36.54 -11.00
C LEU A 7 16.23 37.04 -10.59
N ASP A 8 17.19 37.05 -11.51
CA ASP A 8 18.53 37.59 -11.26
C ASP A 8 18.49 39.11 -11.06
N ALA A 9 17.63 39.83 -11.80
CA ALA A 9 17.43 41.27 -11.60
C ALA A 9 16.79 41.61 -10.24
N ILE A 10 15.88 40.77 -9.74
CA ILE A 10 15.36 40.88 -8.36
C ILE A 10 16.48 40.68 -7.34
N SER A 11 17.35 39.69 -7.54
CA SER A 11 18.49 39.41 -6.65
C SER A 11 19.47 40.59 -6.58
N ARG A 12 19.66 41.31 -7.70
CA ARG A 12 20.46 42.53 -7.76
C ARG A 12 19.74 43.78 -7.21
N GLY A 13 18.47 43.66 -6.81
CA GLY A 13 17.65 44.77 -6.31
C GLY A 13 17.16 45.73 -7.38
N GLU A 14 17.23 45.33 -8.66
CA GLU A 14 16.83 46.14 -9.82
C GLU A 14 15.32 46.05 -10.08
N LEU A 15 14.65 45.00 -9.57
CA LEU A 15 13.22 44.75 -9.74
C LEU A 15 12.57 44.30 -8.43
N ASP A 16 11.30 44.68 -8.26
CA ASP A 16 10.46 44.17 -7.17
C ASP A 16 9.96 42.75 -7.47
N TRP A 17 10.03 41.87 -6.48
CA TRP A 17 9.60 40.47 -6.63
C TRP A 17 8.08 40.30 -6.68
N VAL A 18 7.32 41.20 -6.03
CA VAL A 18 5.86 41.07 -5.90
C VAL A 18 5.14 41.21 -7.25
N PRO A 19 5.45 42.17 -8.13
CA PRO A 19 4.88 42.26 -9.47
C PRO A 19 5.18 41.01 -10.31
N LEU A 20 6.45 40.58 -10.37
CA LEU A 20 6.85 39.39 -11.12
C LEU A 20 6.10 38.13 -10.68
N MET A 21 5.99 37.92 -9.36
CA MET A 21 5.23 36.79 -8.83
C MET A 21 3.73 36.89 -9.16
N LYS A 22 3.14 38.08 -9.19
CA LYS A 22 1.73 38.26 -9.60
C LYS A 22 1.54 37.96 -11.09
N ASP A 23 2.47 38.39 -11.93
CA ASP A 23 2.41 38.22 -13.38
C ASP A 23 2.64 36.77 -13.79
N PHE A 24 3.44 36.02 -13.02
CA PHE A 24 3.55 34.56 -13.17
C PHE A 24 2.34 33.82 -12.59
N TRP A 25 1.93 34.15 -11.36
CA TRP A 25 0.95 33.37 -10.62
C TRP A 25 -0.47 33.51 -11.16
N ARG A 26 -0.88 34.69 -11.64
CA ARG A 26 -2.25 34.90 -12.15
C ARG A 26 -2.54 34.04 -13.39
N PRO A 27 -1.75 34.08 -14.48
CA PRO A 27 -1.99 33.23 -15.64
C PRO A 27 -1.80 31.75 -15.34
N PHE A 28 -0.87 31.39 -14.44
CA PHE A 28 -0.70 30.02 -14.00
C PHE A 28 -1.94 29.51 -13.26
N LYS A 29 -2.48 30.28 -12.32
CA LYS A 29 -3.66 29.91 -11.54
C LYS A 29 -4.90 29.82 -12.42
N GLU A 30 -5.10 30.76 -13.34
CA GLU A 30 -6.18 30.68 -14.34
C GLU A 30 -6.08 29.40 -15.17
N ARG A 31 -4.88 29.03 -15.61
CA ARG A 31 -4.64 27.79 -16.36
C ARG A 31 -4.90 26.54 -15.52
N VAL A 32 -4.52 26.55 -14.24
CA VAL A 32 -4.81 25.43 -13.31
C VAL A 32 -6.32 25.31 -13.10
N ASP A 33 -7.02 26.41 -12.83
CA ASP A 33 -8.47 26.42 -12.61
C ASP A 33 -9.23 26.00 -13.87
N GLU A 34 -8.76 26.42 -15.06
CA GLU A 34 -9.28 25.97 -16.35
C GLU A 34 -9.08 24.46 -16.54
N LYS A 35 -7.90 23.92 -16.22
CA LYS A 35 -7.64 22.48 -16.34
C LYS A 35 -8.39 21.67 -15.29
N ASP A 36 -8.52 22.16 -14.06
CA ASP A 36 -9.31 21.50 -13.01
C ASP A 36 -10.81 21.46 -13.36
N ALA A 37 -11.32 22.49 -14.03
CA ALA A 37 -12.72 22.55 -14.47
C ALA A 37 -13.01 21.70 -15.71
N ASN A 38 -12.06 21.63 -16.66
CA ASN A 38 -12.28 21.02 -17.98
C ASN A 38 -11.70 19.61 -18.14
N VAL A 39 -10.80 19.18 -17.26
CA VAL A 39 -10.21 17.84 -17.32
C VAL A 39 -10.89 16.95 -16.29
N SER A 40 -11.77 16.06 -16.75
CA SER A 40 -12.34 15.07 -15.84
C SER A 40 -11.24 14.10 -15.39
N ARG A 41 -11.41 13.44 -14.23
CA ARG A 41 -10.54 12.32 -13.83
C ARG A 41 -10.43 11.23 -14.91
N ARG A 42 -11.44 11.11 -15.78
CA ARG A 42 -11.45 10.20 -16.94
C ARG A 42 -10.48 10.65 -18.05
N ASP A 43 -10.28 11.96 -18.22
CA ASP A 43 -9.40 12.54 -19.25
C ASP A 43 -7.92 12.58 -18.82
N VAL A 44 -7.63 12.70 -17.52
CA VAL A 44 -6.27 12.52 -16.96
C VAL A 44 -5.84 11.04 -17.03
N ALA A 45 -6.79 10.12 -16.95
CA ALA A 45 -6.55 8.69 -16.98
C ALA A 45 -6.50 8.11 -18.41
N LYS A 46 -6.07 8.90 -19.41
CA LYS A 46 -5.85 8.38 -20.77
C LYS A 46 -4.84 7.23 -20.69
N ALA A 47 -5.32 6.03 -21.05
CA ALA A 47 -4.48 4.87 -21.16
C ALA A 47 -3.47 5.13 -22.28
N ARG A 48 -2.17 4.99 -21.97
CA ARG A 48 -1.12 4.96 -22.98
C ARG A 48 -0.94 3.52 -23.40
N GLU A 49 -1.26 3.22 -24.64
CA GLU A 49 -1.03 1.90 -25.22
C GLU A 49 0.48 1.70 -25.43
N LEU A 50 0.98 0.56 -24.96
CA LEU A 50 2.39 0.18 -25.06
C LEU A 50 2.61 -0.80 -26.23
N GLY A 51 1.59 -1.57 -26.61
CA GLY A 51 1.62 -2.51 -27.71
C GLY A 51 0.81 -3.78 -27.44
N ILE A 52 1.17 -4.87 -28.11
CA ILE A 52 0.51 -6.18 -28.00
C ILE A 52 1.49 -7.16 -27.36
N ASP A 53 1.03 -7.93 -26.37
CA ASP A 53 1.80 -9.03 -25.79
C ASP A 53 2.00 -10.15 -26.83
N PRO A 54 3.24 -10.54 -27.17
CA PRO A 54 3.50 -11.60 -28.15
C PRO A 54 3.01 -12.98 -27.72
N LYS A 55 2.80 -13.23 -26.42
CA LYS A 55 2.36 -14.54 -25.92
C LYS A 55 0.85 -14.69 -25.96
N SER A 56 0.12 -13.68 -25.49
CA SER A 56 -1.34 -13.73 -25.39
C SER A 56 -2.05 -13.03 -26.55
N GLY A 57 -1.35 -12.25 -27.38
CA GLY A 57 -1.94 -11.43 -28.43
C GLY A 57 -2.80 -10.27 -27.90
N ARG A 58 -2.65 -9.89 -26.62
CA ARG A 58 -3.53 -8.89 -25.97
C ARG A 58 -2.88 -7.54 -25.89
N ILE A 59 -3.70 -6.49 -25.95
CA ILE A 59 -3.25 -5.11 -25.82
C ILE A 59 -2.75 -4.86 -24.38
N VAL A 60 -1.57 -4.27 -24.29
CA VAL A 60 -0.93 -3.84 -23.05
C VAL A 60 -0.98 -2.32 -23.00
N SER A 61 -1.52 -1.77 -21.91
CA SER A 61 -1.68 -0.33 -21.72
C SER A 61 -1.30 0.08 -20.30
N VAL A 62 -0.75 1.28 -20.12
CA VAL A 62 -0.48 1.88 -18.80
C VAL A 62 -1.47 2.99 -18.51
N ARG A 63 -1.99 3.03 -17.29
CA ARG A 63 -3.01 4.00 -16.85
C ARG A 63 -2.88 4.34 -15.37
N MET A 64 -3.47 5.46 -14.96
CA MET A 64 -3.47 5.91 -13.56
C MET A 64 -4.68 5.35 -12.79
N GLY A 65 -4.43 4.68 -11.66
CA GLY A 65 -5.46 4.10 -10.80
C GLY A 65 -5.48 4.68 -9.38
N ARG A 66 -6.44 4.19 -8.56
CA ARG A 66 -6.57 4.58 -7.15
C ARG A 66 -5.33 4.30 -6.28
N TYR A 67 -4.48 3.38 -6.70
CA TYR A 67 -3.30 2.92 -5.97
C TYR A 67 -1.99 3.33 -6.64
N GLY A 68 -2.05 4.20 -7.66
CA GLY A 68 -0.91 4.60 -8.48
C GLY A 68 -1.01 4.09 -9.91
N PRO A 69 0.05 4.30 -10.71
CA PRO A 69 0.12 3.85 -12.10
C PRO A 69 0.21 2.33 -12.18
N PHE A 70 -0.51 1.75 -13.12
CA PHE A 70 -0.53 0.31 -13.35
C PHE A 70 -0.62 -0.03 -14.83
N VAL A 71 -0.09 -1.19 -15.18
CA VAL A 71 -0.23 -1.82 -16.50
C VAL A 71 -1.43 -2.75 -16.48
N GLN A 72 -2.23 -2.67 -17.55
CA GLN A 72 -3.31 -3.58 -17.86
C GLN A 72 -2.99 -4.35 -19.13
N MET A 73 -3.16 -5.67 -19.08
CA MET A 73 -3.07 -6.58 -20.23
C MET A 73 -4.45 -7.16 -20.52
N GLY A 74 -4.95 -6.95 -21.73
CA GLY A 74 -6.31 -7.32 -22.16
C GLY A 74 -7.36 -6.25 -21.89
N MET A 75 -8.51 -6.40 -22.52
CA MET A 75 -9.69 -5.55 -22.38
C MET A 75 -10.71 -6.18 -21.42
N ALA A 76 -11.68 -5.38 -20.98
CA ALA A 76 -12.76 -5.88 -20.13
C ALA A 76 -13.79 -6.73 -20.91
N GLU A 77 -13.80 -6.59 -22.24
CA GLU A 77 -14.68 -7.27 -23.17
C GLU A 77 -14.11 -8.61 -23.65
N ASP A 78 -12.83 -8.89 -23.34
CA ASP A 78 -12.19 -10.17 -23.67
C ASP A 78 -12.80 -11.31 -22.84
N GLU A 79 -12.83 -12.52 -23.41
CA GLU A 79 -13.31 -13.74 -22.73
C GLU A 79 -12.49 -14.03 -21.46
N GLU A 80 -11.19 -13.72 -21.49
CA GLU A 80 -10.32 -13.79 -20.32
C GLU A 80 -10.23 -12.46 -19.59
N LYS A 81 -10.29 -12.52 -18.26
CA LYS A 81 -10.20 -11.34 -17.41
C LYS A 81 -8.87 -10.60 -17.62
N PRO A 82 -8.90 -9.25 -17.70
CA PRO A 82 -7.69 -8.46 -17.83
C PRO A 82 -6.79 -8.67 -16.63
N LYS A 83 -5.49 -8.76 -16.89
CA LYS A 83 -4.46 -8.85 -15.85
C LYS A 83 -3.96 -7.46 -15.53
N PHE A 84 -3.64 -7.24 -14.26
CA PHE A 84 -3.16 -5.97 -13.75
C PHE A 84 -1.84 -6.14 -13.01
N ALA A 85 -0.89 -5.24 -13.27
CA ALA A 85 0.36 -5.15 -12.53
C ALA A 85 0.67 -3.69 -12.19
N SER A 86 1.02 -3.41 -10.94
CA SER A 86 1.40 -2.05 -10.53
C SER A 86 2.81 -1.73 -11.01
N LEU A 87 3.07 -0.48 -11.39
CA LEU A 87 4.44 -0.04 -11.70
C LEU A 87 5.31 -0.07 -10.44
N ARG A 88 6.60 -0.33 -10.62
CA ARG A 88 7.58 -0.30 -9.53
C ARG A 88 7.86 1.15 -9.09
N PRO A 89 8.31 1.36 -7.84
CA PRO A 89 8.87 2.63 -7.44
C PRO A 89 9.97 3.06 -8.41
N GLY A 90 9.91 4.30 -8.90
CA GLY A 90 10.85 4.84 -9.88
C GLY A 90 10.46 4.62 -11.35
N GLN A 91 9.50 3.75 -11.67
CA GLN A 91 9.00 3.62 -13.04
C GLN A 91 7.98 4.73 -13.36
N SER A 92 8.15 5.36 -14.52
CA SER A 92 7.25 6.39 -15.03
C SER A 92 6.23 5.79 -16.01
N MET A 93 4.96 6.17 -15.86
CA MET A 93 3.92 5.78 -16.84
C MET A 93 4.17 6.34 -18.24
N HIS A 94 4.96 7.42 -18.35
CA HIS A 94 5.27 8.07 -19.62
C HIS A 94 6.47 7.47 -20.35
N GLU A 95 7.38 6.83 -19.61
CA GLU A 95 8.65 6.32 -20.16
C GLU A 95 8.67 4.79 -20.26
N ILE A 96 7.85 4.09 -19.46
CA ILE A 96 7.81 2.63 -19.44
C ILE A 96 7.61 2.06 -20.86
N THR A 97 8.40 1.03 -21.17
CA THR A 97 8.36 0.29 -22.43
C THR A 97 7.46 -0.93 -22.35
N LEU A 98 7.10 -1.51 -23.49
CA LEU A 98 6.32 -2.75 -23.55
C LEU A 98 7.04 -3.90 -22.83
N GLU A 99 8.35 -4.05 -23.03
CA GLU A 99 9.15 -5.12 -22.42
C GLU A 99 9.15 -5.03 -20.88
N GLU A 100 9.40 -3.84 -20.34
CA GLU A 100 9.36 -3.60 -18.90
C GLU A 100 7.95 -3.86 -18.35
N ALA A 101 6.91 -3.44 -19.07
CA ALA A 101 5.52 -3.67 -18.69
C ALA A 101 5.17 -5.17 -18.65
N LEU A 102 5.64 -5.95 -19.63
CA LEU A 102 5.48 -7.40 -19.66
C LEU A 102 6.21 -8.07 -18.50
N SER A 103 7.40 -7.57 -18.14
CA SER A 103 8.16 -8.09 -17.00
C SER A 103 7.38 -8.03 -15.68
N LEU A 104 6.49 -7.04 -15.52
CA LEU A 104 5.69 -6.88 -14.29
C LEU A 104 4.71 -8.02 -14.06
N PHE A 105 4.26 -8.68 -15.14
CA PHE A 105 3.33 -9.82 -15.10
C PHE A 105 4.02 -11.17 -14.83
N ASN A 106 5.33 -11.20 -14.67
CA ASN A 106 6.07 -12.41 -14.27
C ASN A 106 5.78 -12.83 -12.82
N LEU A 107 5.12 -11.97 -12.04
CA LEU A 107 4.61 -12.32 -10.72
C LEU A 107 3.14 -12.76 -10.82
N PRO A 108 2.70 -13.73 -10.00
CA PRO A 108 3.47 -14.38 -8.94
C PRO A 108 4.46 -15.44 -9.45
N ARG A 109 5.64 -15.51 -8.82
CA ARG A 109 6.69 -16.48 -9.17
C ARG A 109 6.76 -17.59 -8.13
N ASP A 110 6.77 -18.83 -8.60
CA ASP A 110 6.92 -20.01 -7.75
C ASP A 110 8.38 -20.22 -7.34
N LEU A 111 8.63 -20.54 -6.07
CA LEU A 111 9.97 -20.82 -5.50
C LEU A 111 10.11 -22.27 -4.99
N GLY A 112 9.16 -23.13 -5.33
CA GLY A 112 9.08 -24.51 -4.90
C GLY A 112 8.52 -24.63 -3.49
N GLU A 113 8.98 -25.63 -2.76
CA GLU A 113 8.48 -25.96 -1.43
C GLU A 113 9.47 -25.57 -0.33
N THR A 114 8.91 -25.28 0.85
CA THR A 114 9.66 -25.13 2.09
C THR A 114 10.17 -26.49 2.59
N ALA A 115 11.05 -26.49 3.60
CA ALA A 115 11.51 -27.71 4.26
C ALA A 115 10.38 -28.59 4.83
N LEU A 116 9.18 -28.04 5.00
CA LEU A 116 7.99 -28.70 5.53
C LEU A 116 6.99 -29.13 4.45
N GLY A 117 7.36 -29.02 3.16
CA GLY A 117 6.48 -29.36 2.02
C GLY A 117 5.41 -28.33 1.71
N GLU A 118 5.44 -27.15 2.35
CA GLU A 118 4.49 -26.08 2.02
C GLU A 118 4.92 -25.34 0.75
N PRO A 119 4.00 -25.07 -0.21
CA PRO A 119 4.31 -24.35 -1.44
C PRO A 119 4.65 -22.89 -1.14
N MET A 120 5.67 -22.38 -1.82
CA MET A 120 6.23 -21.05 -1.63
C MET A 120 6.18 -20.25 -2.94
N MET A 121 5.61 -19.05 -2.88
CA MET A 121 5.51 -18.15 -4.04
C MET A 121 5.81 -16.70 -3.65
N VAL A 122 6.39 -15.93 -4.55
CA VAL A 122 6.63 -14.49 -4.40
C VAL A 122 5.58 -13.70 -5.17
N ALA A 123 5.02 -12.69 -4.53
CA ALA A 123 4.04 -11.80 -5.15
C ALA A 123 4.12 -10.40 -4.56
N ILE A 124 3.45 -9.44 -5.20
CA ILE A 124 3.30 -8.07 -4.70
C ILE A 124 1.83 -7.86 -4.31
N GLY A 125 1.62 -7.43 -3.06
CA GLY A 125 0.29 -7.10 -2.54
C GLY A 125 0.16 -5.64 -2.12
N ARG A 126 -0.97 -5.32 -1.48
CA ARG A 126 -1.26 -3.97 -0.96
C ARG A 126 -0.19 -3.43 0.00
N PHE A 127 0.49 -4.31 0.72
CA PHE A 127 1.49 -3.96 1.73
C PHE A 127 2.94 -4.09 1.22
N GLY A 128 3.11 -4.29 -0.09
CA GLY A 128 4.41 -4.51 -0.71
C GLY A 128 4.67 -5.97 -1.08
N PRO A 129 5.90 -6.28 -1.50
CA PRO A 129 6.32 -7.62 -1.88
C PRO A 129 6.36 -8.59 -0.69
N TYR A 130 5.94 -9.82 -0.92
CA TYR A 130 5.95 -10.89 0.09
C TYR A 130 6.22 -12.27 -0.53
N VAL A 131 6.76 -13.16 0.29
CA VAL A 131 6.75 -14.60 0.10
C VAL A 131 5.52 -15.17 0.79
N LYS A 132 4.64 -15.84 0.05
CA LYS A 132 3.54 -16.63 0.60
C LYS A 132 4.02 -18.07 0.73
N PHE A 133 3.82 -18.65 1.89
CA PHE A 133 4.13 -20.05 2.18
C PHE A 133 2.91 -20.68 2.86
N GLY A 134 2.28 -21.66 2.20
CA GLY A 134 1.00 -22.20 2.63
C GLY A 134 -0.08 -21.12 2.80
N SER A 135 -0.51 -20.88 4.04
CA SER A 135 -1.48 -19.84 4.43
C SER A 135 -0.85 -18.57 5.03
N LYS A 136 0.47 -18.55 5.21
CA LYS A 136 1.21 -17.47 5.87
C LYS A 136 1.99 -16.63 4.86
N TYR A 137 2.42 -15.46 5.32
CA TYR A 137 3.11 -14.45 4.51
C TYR A 137 4.33 -13.91 5.25
N ALA A 138 5.47 -13.91 4.58
CA ALA A 138 6.70 -13.24 5.01
C ALA A 138 6.96 -12.04 4.09
N SER A 139 7.04 -10.83 4.64
CA SER A 139 7.34 -9.63 3.87
C SER A 139 8.79 -9.63 3.40
N LEU A 140 9.05 -9.16 2.18
CA LEU A 140 10.41 -8.94 1.68
C LEU A 140 11.03 -7.71 2.34
N GLY A 141 12.35 -7.73 2.53
CA GLY A 141 13.13 -6.57 2.96
C GLY A 141 13.20 -5.50 1.87
N LYS A 142 13.74 -4.32 2.22
CA LYS A 142 13.92 -3.23 1.24
C LYS A 142 14.95 -3.57 0.15
N GLU A 143 15.93 -4.38 0.51
CA GLU A 143 17.02 -4.83 -0.39
C GLU A 143 16.60 -6.04 -1.26
N ASP A 144 15.47 -6.68 -0.93
CA ASP A 144 15.03 -7.89 -1.62
C ASP A 144 14.10 -7.51 -2.79
N ASP A 145 14.53 -7.76 -4.03
CA ASP A 145 13.69 -7.56 -5.23
C ASP A 145 12.81 -8.81 -5.48
N PRO A 146 11.46 -8.67 -5.51
CA PRO A 146 10.56 -9.80 -5.71
C PRO A 146 10.74 -10.55 -7.04
N TYR A 147 11.35 -9.93 -8.05
CA TYR A 147 11.58 -10.54 -9.36
C TYR A 147 12.91 -11.28 -9.47
N THR A 148 13.85 -11.08 -8.55
CA THR A 148 15.19 -11.69 -8.60
C THR A 148 15.59 -12.45 -7.33
N ILE A 149 14.83 -12.32 -6.24
CA ILE A 149 15.08 -13.01 -4.96
C ILE A 149 15.38 -14.51 -5.12
N SER A 150 16.36 -15.05 -4.40
CA SER A 150 16.67 -16.48 -4.46
C SER A 150 15.74 -17.31 -3.58
N ARG A 151 15.66 -18.62 -3.84
CA ARG A 151 14.94 -19.58 -2.99
C ARG A 151 15.50 -19.59 -1.56
N GLU A 152 16.82 -19.58 -1.42
CA GLU A 152 17.52 -19.58 -0.13
C GLU A 152 17.12 -18.36 0.71
N ARG A 153 17.15 -17.17 0.09
CA ARG A 153 16.74 -15.94 0.76
C ARG A 153 15.27 -15.97 1.17
N ALA A 154 14.40 -16.54 0.34
CA ALA A 154 13.00 -16.71 0.67
C ALA A 154 12.77 -17.68 1.84
N LEU A 155 13.57 -18.76 1.95
CA LEU A 155 13.55 -19.68 3.10
C LEU A 155 13.96 -18.96 4.40
N GLU A 156 15.02 -18.15 4.36
CA GLU A 156 15.43 -17.34 5.52
C GLU A 156 14.30 -16.44 6.02
N LEU A 157 13.60 -15.76 5.10
CA LEU A 157 12.46 -14.90 5.44
C LEU A 157 11.30 -15.70 6.05
N VAL A 158 11.04 -16.91 5.54
CA VAL A 158 10.02 -17.81 6.08
C VAL A 158 10.39 -18.27 7.49
N GLU A 159 11.63 -18.67 7.73
CA GLU A 159 12.10 -19.08 9.06
C GLU A 159 12.08 -17.93 10.06
N ALA A 160 12.56 -16.76 9.67
CA ALA A 160 12.48 -15.55 10.50
C ALA A 160 11.03 -15.23 10.85
N LYS A 161 10.11 -15.35 9.89
CA LYS A 161 8.68 -15.15 10.14
C LYS A 161 8.10 -16.19 11.10
N ARG A 162 8.49 -17.46 10.95
CA ARG A 162 8.07 -18.55 11.86
C ARG A 162 8.57 -18.32 13.28
N LYS A 163 9.83 -17.91 13.45
CA LYS A 163 10.40 -17.56 14.76
C LYS A 163 9.65 -16.38 15.39
N ALA A 164 9.42 -15.31 14.62
CA ALA A 164 8.68 -14.15 15.09
C ALA A 164 7.22 -14.49 15.47
N ASP A 165 6.55 -15.38 14.72
CA ASP A 165 5.21 -15.84 15.05
C ASP A 165 5.21 -16.72 16.31
N ALA A 166 6.23 -17.56 16.51
CA ALA A 166 6.39 -18.38 17.71
C ALA A 166 6.72 -17.55 18.96
N GLU A 167 7.60 -16.54 18.85
CA GLU A 167 7.88 -15.60 19.95
C GLU A 167 6.64 -14.77 20.35
N ARG A 168 5.75 -14.55 19.39
CA ARG A 168 4.47 -13.89 19.63
C ARG A 168 3.48 -14.81 20.34
N GLU A 169 3.58 -16.11 20.17
CA GLU A 169 2.69 -17.10 20.77
C GLU A 169 3.24 -17.55 22.13
N ILE A 170 2.61 -17.10 23.21
CA ILE A 170 3.04 -17.44 24.56
C ILE A 170 2.43 -18.78 24.97
N GLN A 171 1.12 -18.94 24.75
CA GLN A 171 0.37 -20.14 25.13
C GLN A 171 -0.86 -20.31 24.25
N ILE A 172 -1.17 -21.55 23.86
CA ILE A 172 -2.34 -21.89 23.03
C ILE A 172 -3.15 -22.95 23.78
N PHE A 173 -4.42 -22.65 24.03
CA PHE A 173 -5.39 -23.58 24.59
C PHE A 173 -6.37 -23.98 23.49
N GLU A 174 -6.01 -25.01 22.70
CA GLU A 174 -6.80 -25.44 21.54
C GLU A 174 -8.21 -25.90 21.94
N ASP A 175 -8.35 -26.60 23.08
CA ASP A 175 -9.64 -27.09 23.59
C ASP A 175 -10.69 -26.00 23.81
N ALA A 176 -10.25 -24.78 24.14
CA ALA A 176 -11.13 -23.64 24.36
C ALA A 176 -11.07 -22.59 23.23
N GLY A 177 -10.21 -22.78 22.22
CA GLY A 177 -9.94 -21.78 21.18
C GLY A 177 -9.32 -20.48 21.70
N ILE A 178 -8.66 -20.50 22.86
CA ILE A 178 -8.08 -19.32 23.52
C ILE A 178 -6.57 -19.30 23.31
N LYS A 179 -6.02 -18.12 23.01
CA LYS A 179 -4.58 -17.91 22.82
C LYS A 179 -4.06 -16.74 23.65
N VAL A 180 -2.90 -16.92 24.26
CA VAL A 180 -2.12 -15.87 24.91
C VAL A 180 -1.01 -15.44 23.97
N LEU A 181 -1.05 -14.18 23.55
CA LEU A 181 -0.17 -13.62 22.54
C LEU A 181 0.56 -12.39 23.08
N ASN A 182 1.80 -12.17 22.64
CA ASN A 182 2.55 -10.96 22.92
C ASN A 182 2.26 -9.91 21.83
N GLY A 183 1.58 -8.81 22.18
CA GLY A 183 1.24 -7.75 21.25
C GLY A 183 2.16 -6.52 21.34
N ARG A 184 1.96 -5.56 20.43
CA ARG A 184 2.65 -4.25 20.47
C ARG A 184 2.53 -3.51 21.81
N TYR A 185 1.43 -3.74 22.53
CA TYR A 185 1.11 -3.08 23.81
C TYR A 185 1.28 -4.01 25.03
N GLY A 186 1.97 -5.13 24.83
CA GLY A 186 2.17 -6.19 25.81
C GLY A 186 1.28 -7.42 25.61
N PRO A 187 1.38 -8.39 26.51
CA PRO A 187 0.67 -9.66 26.45
C PRO A 187 -0.85 -9.51 26.56
N TYR A 188 -1.58 -10.29 25.77
CA TYR A 188 -3.04 -10.29 25.75
C TYR A 188 -3.60 -11.68 25.46
N VAL A 189 -4.80 -11.94 25.98
CA VAL A 189 -5.59 -13.15 25.74
C VAL A 189 -6.60 -12.87 24.63
N THR A 190 -6.80 -13.81 23.72
CA THR A 190 -7.81 -13.71 22.65
C THR A 190 -8.54 -15.03 22.43
N ASP A 191 -9.86 -14.98 22.23
CA ASP A 191 -10.71 -16.09 21.77
C ASP A 191 -10.99 -15.99 20.25
N GLY A 192 -10.26 -15.12 19.55
CA GLY A 192 -10.50 -14.76 18.14
C GLY A 192 -11.56 -13.69 17.91
N LYS A 193 -12.47 -13.43 18.87
CA LYS A 193 -13.55 -12.43 18.79
C LYS A 193 -13.29 -11.22 19.69
N LYS A 194 -12.93 -11.47 20.95
CA LYS A 194 -12.57 -10.54 22.02
C LYS A 194 -11.08 -10.66 22.33
N ASN A 195 -10.51 -9.51 22.71
CA ASN A 195 -9.13 -9.42 23.16
C ASN A 195 -9.14 -8.78 24.54
N ALA A 196 -8.40 -9.37 25.46
CA ALA A 196 -8.29 -8.93 26.85
C ALA A 196 -6.82 -8.77 27.21
N LYS A 197 -6.46 -7.65 27.84
CA LYS A 197 -5.07 -7.40 28.23
C LYS A 197 -4.72 -8.23 29.47
N VAL A 198 -3.55 -8.87 29.47
CA VAL A 198 -3.05 -9.55 30.67
C VAL A 198 -2.63 -8.49 31.71
N PRO A 199 -3.08 -8.59 32.97
CA PRO A 199 -2.63 -7.70 34.04
C PRO A 199 -1.10 -7.70 34.17
N LYS A 200 -0.50 -6.52 34.38
CA LYS A 200 0.98 -6.36 34.43
C LYS A 200 1.66 -7.15 35.57
N GLU A 201 0.90 -7.53 36.58
CA GLU A 201 1.37 -8.24 37.77
C GLU A 201 1.44 -9.76 37.56
N ARG A 202 0.88 -10.28 36.47
CA ARG A 202 0.79 -11.72 36.20
C ARG A 202 1.74 -12.09 35.07
N ASP A 203 2.41 -13.24 35.23
CA ASP A 203 3.22 -13.81 34.17
C ASP A 203 2.30 -14.41 33.09
N PRO A 204 2.37 -13.94 31.84
CA PRO A 204 1.59 -14.49 30.74
C PRO A 204 1.83 -15.99 30.48
N LYS A 205 2.98 -16.53 30.89
CA LYS A 205 3.32 -17.96 30.71
C LYS A 205 2.66 -18.88 31.74
N SER A 206 2.27 -18.34 32.89
CA SER A 206 1.70 -19.13 33.99
C SER A 206 0.18 -19.09 34.04
N LEU A 207 -0.49 -18.45 33.07
CA LEU A 207 -1.93 -18.33 33.06
C LEU A 207 -2.58 -19.70 32.82
N THR A 208 -3.65 -19.98 33.54
CA THR A 208 -4.47 -21.18 33.31
C THR A 208 -5.64 -20.87 32.39
N LEU A 209 -6.28 -21.91 31.86
CA LEU A 209 -7.44 -21.78 30.96
C LEU A 209 -8.60 -21.02 31.63
N GLU A 210 -8.87 -21.30 32.91
CA GLU A 210 -9.93 -20.65 33.70
C GLU A 210 -9.67 -19.16 33.92
N GLU A 211 -8.41 -18.80 34.17
CA GLU A 211 -7.99 -17.42 34.35
C GLU A 211 -8.11 -16.64 33.04
N CYS A 212 -7.73 -17.25 31.92
CA CYS A 212 -7.91 -16.67 30.59
C CYS A 212 -9.38 -16.40 30.27
N GLN A 213 -10.29 -17.31 30.64
CA GLN A 213 -11.72 -17.10 30.48
C GLN A 213 -12.26 -15.97 31.37
N THR A 214 -11.78 -15.87 32.60
CA THR A 214 -12.17 -14.79 33.52
C THR A 214 -11.75 -13.43 32.98
N ILE A 215 -10.49 -13.32 32.54
CA ILE A 215 -9.94 -12.11 31.90
C ILE A 215 -10.72 -11.74 30.63
N LEU A 216 -11.17 -12.72 29.83
CA LEU A 216 -12.01 -12.47 28.65
C LEU A 216 -13.45 -12.08 28.96
N LYS A 217 -14.02 -12.56 30.09
CA LYS A 217 -15.36 -12.17 30.55
C LYS A 217 -15.37 -10.75 31.10
N GLU A 218 -14.36 -10.38 31.88
CA GLU A 218 -14.20 -9.03 32.43
C GLU A 218 -13.80 -7.99 31.38
N ALA A 219 -13.22 -8.44 30.26
CA ALA A 219 -12.82 -7.54 29.20
C ALA A 219 -14.03 -6.87 28.53
N PRO A 220 -13.99 -5.52 28.36
CA PRO A 220 -15.02 -4.81 27.66
C PRO A 220 -15.13 -5.32 26.21
N ALA A 221 -16.36 -5.53 25.75
CA ALA A 221 -16.61 -5.88 24.36
C ALA A 221 -15.94 -4.84 23.45
N LYS A 222 -15.36 -5.32 22.33
CA LYS A 222 -14.59 -4.54 21.35
C LYS A 222 -15.23 -3.16 21.18
N GLY A 223 -14.64 -2.15 21.82
CA GLY A 223 -15.15 -0.79 21.73
C GLY A 223 -15.21 -0.43 20.26
N ALA A 224 -16.42 -0.16 19.74
CA ALA A 224 -16.59 0.42 18.43
C ALA A 224 -15.60 1.58 18.38
N ARG A 225 -14.62 1.52 17.46
CA ARG A 225 -13.67 2.60 17.27
C ARG A 225 -14.52 3.86 17.19
N ARG A 226 -14.42 4.74 18.20
CA ARG A 226 -14.84 6.12 18.07
C ARG A 226 -14.00 6.65 16.92
N GLY A 227 -14.54 6.53 15.71
CA GLY A 227 -13.99 7.17 14.53
C GLY A 227 -13.88 8.62 14.92
N GLY A 228 -12.65 9.12 15.00
CA GLY A 228 -12.43 10.55 15.10
C GLY A 228 -13.12 11.14 13.88
N ALA A 229 -14.32 11.69 14.09
CA ALA A 229 -14.98 12.51 13.11
C ALA A 229 -14.04 13.69 12.88
N ARG A 230 -13.25 13.59 11.81
CA ARG A 230 -12.63 14.78 11.22
C ARG A 230 -13.79 15.71 10.91
N LYS A 231 -13.95 16.76 11.72
CA LYS A 231 -14.82 17.89 11.41
C LYS A 231 -14.43 18.34 10.01
N SER A 232 -15.30 18.10 9.03
CA SER A 232 -15.22 18.79 7.75
C SER A 232 -15.38 20.27 8.06
N ALA A 233 -14.31 21.04 7.87
CA ALA A 233 -14.39 22.49 7.90
C ALA A 233 -15.35 22.90 6.78
N THR A 234 -16.52 23.36 7.22
CA THR A 234 -17.62 23.81 6.37
C THR A 234 -17.14 25.00 5.55
N GLY A 235 -17.35 24.93 4.24
CA GLY A 235 -16.96 25.98 3.31
C GLY A 235 -17.50 27.33 3.75
N ARG A 236 -16.60 28.32 3.80
CA ARG A 236 -16.97 29.72 4.00
C ARG A 236 -17.39 30.28 2.65
N THR A 237 -18.69 30.25 2.39
CA THR A 237 -19.33 31.00 1.31
C THR A 237 -19.18 32.48 1.63
N THR A 238 -18.31 33.20 0.92
CA THR A 238 -18.30 34.67 0.96
C THR A 238 -19.24 35.21 -0.11
N SER A 239 -20.31 35.80 0.37
CA SER A 239 -21.34 36.54 -0.36
C SER A 239 -20.77 37.61 -1.28
N ARG A 240 -21.27 37.62 -2.51
CA ARG A 240 -21.36 38.77 -3.42
C ARG A 240 -21.89 39.99 -2.65
N LYS A 241 -21.22 41.14 -2.73
CA LYS A 241 -21.85 42.45 -2.54
C LYS A 241 -21.69 43.26 -3.82
N ALA A 242 -22.84 43.66 -4.34
CA ALA A 242 -22.99 44.65 -5.38
C ALA A 242 -22.78 46.05 -4.77
N SER A 243 -22.02 46.89 -5.49
CA SER A 243 -22.25 48.32 -5.73
C SER A 243 -21.28 48.75 -6.81
#